data_AF-A0A9E5TWA5-F1
#
_entry.id   AF-A0A9E5TWA5-F1
#
_cell.length_a   1.000
_cell.length_b   1.000
_cell.length_c   1.000
_cell.angle_alpha   90.00
_cell.angle_beta   90.00
_cell.angle_gamma   90.00
#
_symmetry.space_group_name_H-M   'P 1'
#
loop_
_entity.id
_entity.type
_entity.pdbx_description
1 polymer ?
#
loop_
_entity_poly.entity_id
_entity_poly.type
_entity_poly.pdbx_seq_one_letter_code
_entity_poly.pdbx_strand_id
1 'polypeptide(L)'
;MSPLFPMWLSGLAAALALVLLVWLASLVRRDASIIDIFWGPGFALLAWVYAAWGDGWQPRKLLALALVTLWGARLAVHILWRARGKGEDYRYREMREKHG
;
A
#
# COMPACT_ATOMS: atom_id res chain seq x y z
N MET A 1 -24.66 4.55 16.07
CA MET A 1 -23.22 4.24 15.97
C MET A 1 -22.50 5.51 15.62
N SER A 2 -21.38 5.85 16.27
CA SER A 2 -20.63 7.07 15.94
C SER A 2 -20.11 7.00 14.50
N PRO A 3 -20.01 8.13 13.77
CA PRO A 3 -19.52 8.16 12.38
C PRO A 3 -18.07 7.66 12.23
N LEU A 4 -17.36 7.48 13.35
CA LEU A 4 -16.01 6.94 13.40
C LEU A 4 -15.96 5.44 13.08
N PHE A 5 -16.92 4.65 13.55
CA PHE A 5 -16.90 3.20 13.34
C PHE A 5 -16.93 2.79 11.85
N PRO A 6 -17.84 3.32 10.99
CA PRO A 6 -17.81 2.99 9.57
C PRO A 6 -16.58 3.54 8.85
N MET A 7 -16.03 4.67 9.31
CA MET A 7 -14.75 5.19 8.82
C MET A 7 -13.61 4.19 9.05
N TRP A 8 -13.44 3.70 10.28
CA TRP A 8 -12.42 2.68 10.60
C TRP A 8 -12.62 1.39 9.81
N LEU A 9 -13.87 0.93 9.69
CA LEU A 9 -14.18 -0.28 8.93
C LEU A 9 -13.84 -0.13 7.45
N SER A 10 -14.09 1.03 6.85
CA SER A 10 -13.74 1.29 5.45
C SER A 10 -12.22 1.30 5.22
N GLY A 11 -11.45 1.86 6.16
CA GLY A 11 -9.99 1.83 6.13
C GLY A 11 -9.44 0.41 6.26
N LEU A 12 -9.98 -0.37 7.21
CA LEU A 12 -9.63 -1.78 7.39
C LEU A 12 -9.96 -2.60 6.15
N ALA A 13 -11.16 -2.44 5.59
CA ALA A 13 -11.59 -3.14 4.39
C ALA A 13 -10.69 -2.81 3.18
N ALA A 14 -10.33 -1.53 2.99
CA ALA A 14 -9.42 -1.11 1.92
C ALA A 14 -8.02 -1.71 2.09
N ALA A 15 -7.47 -1.70 3.31
CA ALA A 15 -6.18 -2.30 3.61
C ALA A 15 -6.17 -3.82 3.36
N LEU A 16 -7.17 -4.54 3.88
CA LEU A 16 -7.29 -5.98 3.69
C LEU A 16 -7.47 -6.34 2.22
N ALA A 17 -8.31 -5.62 1.49
CA ALA A 17 -8.51 -5.84 0.06
C ALA A 17 -7.20 -5.63 -0.71
N LEU A 18 -6.47 -4.54 -0.45
CA LEU A 18 -5.18 -4.29 -1.11
C LEU A 18 -4.16 -5.39 -0.80
N VAL A 19 -3.97 -5.72 0.49
CA VAL A 19 -2.99 -6.74 0.90
C VAL A 19 -3.36 -8.11 0.36
N LEU A 20 -4.64 -8.48 0.35
CA LEU A 20 -5.12 -9.72 -0.23
C LEU A 20 -4.84 -9.79 -1.74
N LEU A 21 -5.11 -8.71 -2.49
CA LEU A 21 -4.83 -8.65 -3.92
C LEU A 21 -3.33 -8.74 -4.21
N VAL A 22 -2.50 -8.06 -3.42
CA VAL A 22 -1.04 -8.12 -3.55
C VAL A 22 -0.52 -9.52 -3.20
N TRP A 23 -1.08 -10.16 -2.17
CA TRP A 23 -0.74 -11.53 -1.82
C TRP A 23 -1.14 -12.52 -2.92
N LEU A 24 -2.36 -12.43 -3.47
CA LEU A 24 -2.74 -13.28 -4.61
C LEU A 24 -1.82 -13.07 -5.82
N ALA A 25 -1.45 -11.81 -6.11
CA ALA A 25 -0.50 -11.50 -7.17
C ALA A 25 0.90 -12.05 -6.88
N SER A 26 1.32 -12.12 -5.62
CA SER A 26 2.63 -12.65 -5.23
C SER A 26 2.70 -14.17 -5.41
N LEU A 27 1.60 -14.89 -5.15
CA LEU A 27 1.51 -16.33 -5.41
C LEU A 27 1.66 -16.65 -6.91
N VAL A 28 0.96 -15.90 -7.77
CA VAL A 28 1.04 -16.08 -9.23
C VAL A 28 2.44 -15.76 -9.75
N ARG A 29 3.07 -14.70 -9.22
CA ARG A 29 4.45 -14.31 -9.61
C ARG A 29 5.54 -15.12 -8.91
N ARG A 30 5.21 -15.90 -7.89
CA ARG A 30 6.16 -16.57 -6.96
C ARG A 30 7.20 -15.59 -6.41
N ASP A 31 6.75 -14.37 -6.12
CA ASP A 31 7.58 -13.25 -5.70
C ASP A 31 6.86 -12.47 -4.61
N ALA A 32 7.22 -12.74 -3.36
CA ALA A 32 6.65 -12.04 -2.21
C ALA A 32 7.18 -10.60 -2.06
N SER A 33 8.29 -10.26 -2.72
CA SER A 33 8.91 -8.94 -2.62
C SER A 33 8.10 -7.82 -3.27
N ILE A 34 7.10 -8.18 -4.10
CA ILE A 34 6.21 -7.20 -4.73
C ILE A 34 5.45 -6.34 -3.71
N ILE A 35 5.21 -6.84 -2.48
CA ILE A 35 4.56 -6.06 -1.42
C ILE A 35 5.32 -4.77 -1.09
N ASP A 36 6.64 -4.76 -1.28
CA ASP A 36 7.47 -3.59 -1.00
C ASP A 36 7.10 -2.41 -1.93
N ILE A 37 6.64 -2.69 -3.14
CA ILE A 37 6.16 -1.68 -4.10
C ILE A 37 4.86 -1.04 -3.62
N PHE A 38 4.01 -1.80 -2.92
CA PHE A 38 2.65 -1.39 -2.56
C PHE A 38 2.55 -0.69 -1.20
N TRP A 39 3.60 -0.64 -0.39
CA TRP A 39 3.57 0.12 0.88
C TRP A 39 3.21 1.59 0.67
N GLY A 40 3.93 2.28 -0.21
CA GLY A 40 3.66 3.70 -0.52
C GLY A 40 2.23 3.94 -1.04
N PRO A 41 1.80 3.26 -2.11
CA PRO A 41 0.43 3.32 -2.62
C PRO A 41 -0.64 2.93 -1.60
N GLY A 42 -0.36 1.97 -0.71
CA GLY A 42 -1.27 1.57 0.35
C GLY A 42 -1.52 2.66 1.37
N PHE A 43 -0.49 3.39 1.79
CA PHE A 43 -0.66 4.58 2.63
C PHE A 43 -1.43 5.69 1.91
N ALA A 44 -1.16 5.91 0.62
CA ALA A 44 -1.93 6.86 -0.17
C ALA A 44 -3.41 6.47 -0.24
N LEU A 45 -3.73 5.20 -0.52
CA LEU A 45 -5.10 4.67 -0.52
C LEU A 45 -5.81 4.96 0.81
N LEU A 46 -5.18 4.65 1.94
CA LEU A 46 -5.76 4.90 3.26
C LEU A 46 -5.96 6.40 3.52
N ALA A 47 -5.01 7.25 3.11
CA ALA A 47 -5.17 8.69 3.20
C ALA A 47 -6.39 9.19 2.41
N TRP A 48 -6.61 8.66 1.20
CA TRP A 48 -7.79 8.97 0.38
C TRP A 48 -9.10 8.50 1.03
N VAL A 49 -9.12 7.28 1.58
CA VAL A 49 -10.28 6.76 2.31
C VAL A 49 -10.63 7.66 3.49
N TYR A 50 -9.67 7.97 4.36
CA TYR A 50 -9.95 8.82 5.53
C TYR A 50 -10.25 10.27 5.16
N ALA A 51 -9.66 10.81 4.09
CA ALA A 51 -9.98 12.14 3.61
C ALA A 51 -11.42 12.26 3.07
N ALA A 52 -12.03 11.14 2.63
CA ALA A 52 -13.43 11.12 2.20
C ALA A 52 -14.41 11.20 3.39
N TRP A 53 -14.03 10.68 4.56
CA TRP A 53 -14.81 10.78 5.79
C TRP A 53 -14.55 12.06 6.59
N GLY A 54 -13.34 12.61 6.48
CA GLY A 54 -12.89 13.72 7.33
C GLY A 54 -13.43 15.08 6.90
N ASP A 55 -14.12 15.73 7.83
CA ASP A 55 -14.38 17.16 7.83
C ASP A 55 -13.12 17.94 8.24
N GLY A 56 -12.98 19.18 7.75
CA GLY A 56 -11.86 20.05 8.12
C GLY A 56 -11.45 21.04 7.04
N TRP A 57 -10.35 21.74 7.27
CA TRP A 57 -9.86 22.77 6.35
C TRP A 57 -9.34 22.13 5.05
N GLN A 58 -10.06 22.33 3.95
CA GLN A 58 -9.80 21.64 2.69
C GLN A 58 -8.38 21.81 2.13
N PRO A 59 -7.76 23.00 2.19
CA PRO A 59 -6.38 23.15 1.70
C PRO A 59 -5.37 22.26 2.44
N ARG A 60 -5.50 22.06 3.75
CA ARG A 60 -4.65 21.12 4.51
C ARG A 60 -4.85 19.68 4.03
N LYS A 61 -6.11 19.27 3.83
CA LYS A 61 -6.45 17.92 3.40
C LYS A 61 -5.87 17.62 2.01
N LEU A 62 -6.05 18.54 1.07
CA LEU A 62 -5.50 18.41 -0.29
C LEU A 62 -3.97 18.41 -0.29
N LEU A 63 -3.34 19.27 0.51
CA LEU A 63 -1.88 19.27 0.65
C LEU A 63 -1.36 17.93 1.19
N ALA A 64 -1.97 17.40 2.24
CA ALA A 64 -1.59 16.11 2.80
C ALA A 64 -1.79 14.96 1.80
N LEU A 65 -2.92 14.94 1.09
CA LEU A 65 -3.19 13.96 0.03
C LEU A 65 -2.17 14.04 -1.11
N ALA A 66 -1.83 15.25 -1.54
CA ALA A 66 -0.82 15.44 -2.59
C ALA A 66 0.55 14.93 -2.13
N LEU A 67 1.00 15.31 -0.93
CA LEU A 67 2.30 14.90 -0.40
C LEU A 67 2.40 13.39 -0.23
N VAL A 68 1.40 12.74 0.37
CA VAL A 68 1.42 11.27 0.58
C VAL A 68 1.32 10.51 -0.74
N THR A 69 0.52 11.02 -1.69
CA THR A 69 0.39 10.39 -3.02
C THR A 69 1.70 10.52 -3.80
N LEU A 70 2.31 11.70 -3.83
CA LEU A 70 3.59 11.92 -4.50
C LEU A 70 4.71 11.10 -3.87
N TRP A 71 4.79 11.07 -2.54
CA TRP A 71 5.76 10.26 -1.82
C TRP A 71 5.57 8.76 -2.09
N GLY A 72 4.33 8.28 -2.00
CA GLY A 72 3.99 6.87 -2.21
C GLY A 72 4.26 6.42 -3.63
N ALA A 73 3.88 7.24 -4.62
CA ALA A 73 4.18 7.00 -6.04
C ALA A 73 5.69 6.99 -6.31
N ARG A 74 6.43 7.98 -5.78
CA ARG A 74 7.90 8.03 -5.91
C ARG A 74 8.55 6.78 -5.34
N LEU A 75 8.12 6.33 -4.16
CA LEU A 75 8.65 5.13 -3.52
C LEU A 75 8.37 3.88 -4.35
N ALA A 76 7.13 3.70 -4.82
CA ALA A 76 6.73 2.57 -5.66
C ALA A 76 7.55 2.53 -6.97
N VAL A 77 7.70 3.68 -7.64
CA VAL A 77 8.50 3.79 -8.87
C VAL A 77 9.97 3.47 -8.61
N HIS A 78 10.54 3.97 -7.51
CA HIS A 78 11.92 3.69 -7.15
C HIS A 78 12.17 2.19 -6.92
N ILE A 79 11.30 1.53 -6.16
CA ILE A 79 11.41 0.08 -5.89
C ILE A 79 11.19 -0.72 -7.17
N LEU A 80 10.16 -0.39 -7.96
CA LEU A 80 9.89 -1.05 -9.24
C LEU A 80 11.09 -0.94 -10.18
N TRP A 81 11.70 0.24 -10.29
CA TRP A 81 12.88 0.42 -11.13
C TRP A 81 14.09 -0.36 -10.61
N ARG A 82 14.30 -0.38 -9.30
CA ARG A 82 15.38 -1.17 -8.67
C ARG A 82 15.21 -2.68 -8.86
N ALA A 83 13.97 -3.15 -8.86
CA ALA A 83 13.58 -4.55 -9.00
C ALA A 83 13.52 -5.02 -10.47
N ARG A 84 13.43 -4.10 -11.45
CA ARG A 84 13.37 -4.48 -12.88
C ARG A 84 14.54 -5.37 -13.29
N GLY A 85 14.21 -6.49 -13.93
CA GLY A 85 15.18 -7.48 -14.41
C GLY A 85 15.81 -8.34 -13.32
N LYS A 86 15.43 -8.14 -12.05
CA LYS A 86 15.81 -8.99 -10.93
C LYS A 86 14.62 -9.86 -10.59
N GLY A 87 14.86 -11.13 -10.28
CA GLY A 87 13.83 -11.99 -9.68
C GLY A 87 13.47 -11.50 -8.28
N GLU A 88 12.73 -12.33 -7.54
CA GLU A 88 12.39 -12.03 -6.14
C GLU A 88 13.63 -11.61 -5.33
N ASP A 89 13.46 -10.57 -4.51
CA ASP A 89 14.50 -10.05 -3.62
C ASP A 89 15.04 -11.15 -2.70
N TYR A 90 16.37 -11.18 -2.52
CA TYR A 90 17.08 -12.21 -1.75
C TYR A 90 16.48 -12.45 -0.36
N ARG A 91 15.99 -11.41 0.33
CA ARG A 91 15.39 -11.53 1.67
C ARG A 91 14.16 -12.42 1.65
N TYR A 92 13.30 -12.25 0.65
CA TYR A 92 12.07 -13.02 0.49
C TYR A 92 12.35 -14.43 0.02
N ARG A 93 13.36 -14.59 -0.85
CA ARG A 93 13.82 -15.91 -1.29
C ARG A 93 14.36 -16.74 -0.13
N GLU A 94 15.24 -16.17 0.70
CA GLU A 94 15.80 -16.85 1.87
C GLU A 94 14.71 -17.21 2.88
N MET A 95 13.73 -16.33 3.09
CA MET A 95 12.59 -16.63 3.96
C MET A 95 11.77 -17.82 3.44
N ARG A 96 11.52 -17.88 2.13
CA ARG A 96 10.83 -19.00 1.48
C ARG A 96 11.64 -20.29 1.54
N GLU A 97 12.95 -20.24 1.36
CA GLU A 97 13.81 -21.43 1.48
C GLU A 97 13.86 -21.97 2.92
N LYS A 98 13.70 -21.11 3.93
CA LYS A 98 13.72 -21.49 5.35
C LYS A 98 12.35 -21.93 5.91
N HIS A 99 11.25 -21.35 5.42
CA HIS A 99 9.91 -21.50 6.02
C HIS A 99 8.79 -21.77 5.02
N GLY A 100 9.08 -21.82 3.72
CA GLY A 100 8.10 -21.93 2.64
C GLY A 100 7.81 -23.33 2.17
#